data_AF-A0A2T6CWG9-F1
#
_entry.id   AF-A0A2T6CWG9-F1
#
_cell.length_a   1.000
_cell.length_b   1.000
_cell.length_c   1.000
_cell.angle_alpha   90.00
_cell.angle_beta   90.00
_cell.angle_gamma   90.00
#
_symmetry.space_group_name_H-M   'P 1'
#
loop_
_entity.id
_entity.type
_entity.pdbx_description
1 polymer ?
#
loop_
_entity_poly.entity_id
_entity_poly.type
_entity_poly.pdbx_seq_one_letter_code
_entity_poly.pdbx_strand_id
1 'polypeptide(L)'
;MIKLIGILVVAVGFALRANTLLVVLVAGVVTGLVSGMSWHEIVAQFGTYFVENRYMTLPVILMLPLVGMLERHGLRERAETLIRRARAATAGRVLLLYSVMRQISISLGVRIGDHASAVRPIVAPMAEAAAARLLADASGRAGGGAGPARELPVKVVHDIRAHAAAAENVGNFFGEDVFIAVGAVLLMSGFFQSVGMQVSVWALALWGIPTAIVAFLLMWWRARVLDRRIAAALARTPPAGGAVPAAGETAKGKPEEGRT
;
A
#
# COMPACT_ATOMS: atom_id res chain seq x y z
N MET A 1 18.01 -25.97 -33.36
CA MET A 1 16.75 -25.90 -32.58
C MET A 1 16.92 -26.32 -31.12
N ILE A 2 17.82 -27.27 -30.77
CA ILE A 2 18.07 -27.70 -29.37
C ILE A 2 18.62 -26.55 -28.48
N LYS A 3 19.27 -25.54 -29.07
CA LYS A 3 19.84 -24.37 -28.36
C LYS A 3 18.82 -23.51 -27.58
N LEU A 4 17.51 -23.68 -27.82
CA LEU A 4 16.45 -22.97 -27.09
C LEU A 4 15.86 -23.78 -25.92
N ILE A 5 16.47 -24.91 -25.55
CA ILE A 5 15.96 -25.77 -24.48
C ILE A 5 15.85 -25.04 -23.13
N GLY A 6 16.67 -24.00 -22.90
CA GLY A 6 16.56 -23.14 -21.72
C GLY A 6 15.18 -22.49 -21.57
N ILE A 7 14.53 -22.10 -22.69
CA ILE A 7 13.19 -21.52 -22.65
C ILE A 7 12.18 -22.55 -22.15
N LEU A 8 12.31 -23.82 -22.58
CA LEU A 8 11.46 -24.91 -22.11
C LEU A 8 11.69 -25.17 -20.61
N VAL A 9 12.94 -25.15 -20.14
CA VAL A 9 13.28 -25.26 -18.72
C VAL A 9 12.62 -24.14 -17.89
N VAL A 10 12.66 -22.90 -18.37
CA VAL A 10 11.99 -21.77 -17.71
C VAL A 10 10.49 -21.95 -17.68
N ALA A 11 9.86 -22.33 -18.81
CA ALA A 11 8.42 -22.53 -18.90
C ALA A 11 7.94 -23.61 -17.93
N VAL A 12 8.62 -24.76 -17.89
CA VAL A 12 8.30 -25.87 -16.97
C VAL A 12 8.56 -25.46 -15.52
N GLY A 13 9.68 -24.81 -15.23
CA GLY A 13 10.02 -24.37 -13.87
C GLY A 13 8.98 -23.40 -13.29
N PHE A 14 8.51 -22.45 -14.09
CA PHE A 14 7.44 -21.52 -13.68
C PHE A 14 6.08 -22.20 -13.58
N ALA A 15 5.75 -23.14 -14.47
CA ALA A 15 4.52 -23.93 -14.37
C ALA A 15 4.46 -24.73 -13.05
N LEU A 16 5.61 -25.25 -12.60
CA LEU A 16 5.76 -25.96 -11.33
C LEU A 16 5.88 -25.03 -10.10
N ARG A 17 5.82 -23.70 -10.29
CA ARG A 17 6.01 -22.68 -9.23
C ARG A 17 7.33 -22.86 -8.45
N ALA A 18 8.38 -23.37 -9.12
CA ALA A 18 9.71 -23.50 -8.53
C ALA A 18 10.35 -22.12 -8.30
N ASN A 19 11.38 -22.06 -7.47
CA ASN A 19 12.10 -20.81 -7.18
C ASN A 19 12.65 -20.20 -8.49
N THR A 20 12.20 -18.99 -8.80
CA THR A 20 12.51 -18.26 -10.04
C THR A 20 14.02 -18.17 -10.29
N LEU A 21 14.79 -17.89 -9.25
CA LEU A 21 16.24 -17.67 -9.34
C LEU A 21 16.96 -18.98 -9.71
N LEU A 22 16.53 -20.09 -9.10
CA LEU A 22 17.07 -21.42 -9.38
C LEU A 22 16.69 -21.89 -10.80
N VAL A 23 15.45 -21.63 -11.22
CA VAL A 23 14.97 -21.97 -12.58
C VAL A 23 15.79 -21.25 -13.65
N VAL A 24 16.01 -19.94 -13.49
CA VAL A 24 16.81 -19.15 -14.44
C VAL A 24 18.26 -19.59 -14.46
N LEU A 25 18.86 -19.90 -13.30
CA LEU A 25 20.24 -20.40 -13.21
C LEU A 25 20.39 -21.73 -13.94
N VAL A 26 19.51 -22.71 -13.67
CA VAL A 26 19.53 -24.02 -14.33
C VAL A 26 19.30 -23.87 -15.84
N ALA A 27 18.36 -23.04 -16.26
CA ALA A 27 18.12 -22.78 -17.68
C ALA A 27 19.36 -22.20 -18.38
N GLY A 28 20.07 -21.26 -17.74
CA GLY A 28 21.33 -20.71 -18.24
C GLY A 28 22.42 -21.77 -18.37
N VAL A 29 22.61 -22.60 -17.34
CA VAL A 29 23.57 -23.71 -17.35
C VAL A 29 23.26 -24.73 -18.46
N VAL A 30 22.00 -25.18 -18.55
CA VAL A 30 21.58 -26.15 -19.57
C VAL A 30 21.77 -25.56 -20.98
N THR A 31 21.46 -24.28 -21.17
CA THR A 31 21.66 -23.60 -22.47
C THR A 31 23.13 -23.50 -22.85
N GLY A 32 24.01 -23.18 -21.88
CA GLY A 32 25.45 -23.16 -22.07
C GLY A 32 26.01 -24.54 -22.45
N LEU A 33 25.62 -25.59 -21.72
CA LEU A 33 26.08 -26.95 -22.02
C LEU A 33 25.63 -27.42 -23.41
N VAL A 34 24.38 -27.13 -23.77
CA VAL A 34 23.82 -27.49 -25.10
C VAL A 34 24.41 -26.65 -26.23
N SER A 35 24.89 -25.44 -25.95
CA SER A 35 25.57 -24.61 -26.95
C SER A 35 27.02 -25.03 -27.19
N GLY A 36 27.53 -26.01 -26.44
CA GLY A 36 28.90 -26.53 -26.54
C GLY A 36 29.89 -25.83 -25.63
N MET A 37 29.44 -24.98 -24.70
CA MET A 37 30.31 -24.35 -23.71
C MET A 37 30.73 -25.36 -22.65
N SER A 38 32.02 -25.32 -22.30
CA SER A 38 32.55 -26.03 -21.14
C SER A 38 32.00 -25.46 -19.83
N TRP A 39 32.03 -26.25 -18.77
CA TRP A 39 31.62 -25.79 -17.43
C TRP A 39 32.36 -24.52 -17.00
N HIS A 40 33.66 -24.43 -17.31
CA HIS A 40 34.47 -23.26 -16.99
C HIS A 40 33.99 -22.01 -17.74
N GLU A 41 33.69 -22.10 -19.03
CA GLU A 41 33.19 -20.98 -19.82
C GLU A 41 31.82 -20.49 -19.33
N ILE A 42 30.94 -21.41 -18.94
CA ILE A 42 29.62 -21.06 -18.39
C ILE A 42 29.80 -20.24 -17.10
N VAL A 43 30.62 -20.72 -16.17
CA VAL A 43 30.89 -20.02 -14.91
C VAL A 43 31.58 -18.68 -15.15
N ALA A 44 32.54 -18.63 -16.09
CA ALA A 44 33.22 -17.40 -16.48
C ALA A 44 32.24 -16.36 -17.06
N GLN A 45 31.30 -16.79 -17.91
CA GLN A 45 30.27 -15.90 -18.44
C GLN A 45 29.36 -15.34 -17.35
N PHE A 46 28.90 -16.17 -16.40
CA PHE A 46 28.15 -15.67 -15.25
C PHE A 46 28.94 -14.61 -14.47
N GLY A 47 30.24 -14.83 -14.27
CA GLY A 47 31.14 -13.86 -13.63
C GLY A 47 31.23 -12.54 -14.41
N THR A 48 31.49 -12.61 -15.72
CA THR A 48 31.55 -11.43 -16.60
C THR A 48 30.24 -10.65 -16.58
N TYR A 49 29.10 -11.34 -16.77
CA TYR A 49 27.78 -10.73 -16.71
C TYR A 49 27.51 -10.06 -15.37
N PHE A 50 27.95 -10.65 -14.25
CA PHE A 50 27.78 -10.07 -12.93
C PHE A 50 28.62 -8.80 -12.73
N VAL A 51 29.86 -8.79 -13.23
CA VAL A 51 30.76 -7.62 -13.15
C VAL A 51 30.28 -6.49 -14.05
N GLU A 52 29.88 -6.80 -15.29
CA GLU A 52 29.33 -5.82 -16.23
C GLU A 52 28.03 -5.21 -15.71
N ASN A 53 27.19 -6.02 -15.07
CA ASN A 53 25.93 -5.58 -14.48
C ASN A 53 26.04 -5.26 -12.99
N ARG A 54 27.25 -4.95 -12.48
CA ARG A 54 27.45 -4.56 -11.08
C ARG A 54 26.57 -3.40 -10.64
N TYR A 55 26.21 -2.52 -11.56
CA TYR A 55 25.32 -1.38 -11.29
C TYR A 55 23.89 -1.83 -10.93
N MET A 56 23.49 -3.06 -11.28
CA MET A 56 22.23 -3.67 -10.83
C MET A 56 22.35 -4.23 -9.41
N THR A 57 23.48 -4.88 -9.09
CA THR A 57 23.70 -5.53 -7.79
C THR A 57 24.11 -4.54 -6.68
N LEU A 58 24.95 -3.55 -7.00
CA LEU A 58 25.51 -2.60 -6.05
C LEU A 58 24.45 -1.80 -5.29
N PRO A 59 23.41 -1.23 -5.94
CA PRO A 59 22.35 -0.54 -5.22
C PRO A 59 21.64 -1.44 -4.21
N VAL A 60 21.38 -2.71 -4.54
CA VAL A 60 20.73 -3.65 -3.62
C VAL A 60 21.63 -3.93 -2.41
N ILE A 61 22.93 -4.19 -2.65
CA ILE A 61 23.90 -4.49 -1.58
C ILE A 61 24.16 -3.26 -0.71
N LEU A 62 24.23 -2.06 -1.29
CA LEU A 62 24.60 -0.83 -0.60
C LEU A 62 23.39 -0.15 0.08
N MET A 63 22.20 -0.28 -0.48
CA MET A 63 20.98 0.25 0.13
C MET A 63 20.60 -0.52 1.39
N LEU A 64 20.84 -1.84 1.45
CA LEU A 64 20.54 -2.63 2.63
C LEU A 64 21.22 -2.10 3.93
N PRO A 65 22.54 -1.88 4.00
CA PRO A 65 23.19 -1.30 5.17
C PRO A 65 22.81 0.17 5.38
N LEU A 66 22.58 0.94 4.31
CA LEU A 66 22.11 2.32 4.43
C LEU A 66 20.75 2.39 5.14
N VAL A 67 19.79 1.59 4.69
CA VAL A 67 18.47 1.46 5.30
C VAL A 67 18.59 0.93 6.73
N GLY A 68 19.41 -0.09 6.96
CA GLY A 68 19.69 -0.62 8.30
C GLY A 68 20.27 0.43 9.25
N MET A 69 21.15 1.32 8.76
CA MET A 69 21.64 2.46 9.55
C MET A 69 20.52 3.44 9.88
N LEU A 70 19.68 3.80 8.91
CA LEU A 70 18.56 4.73 9.13
C LEU A 70 17.56 4.18 10.14
N GLU A 71 17.23 2.89 10.05
CA GLU A 71 16.36 2.20 11.00
C GLU A 71 16.99 2.14 12.40
N ARG A 72 18.28 1.79 12.50
CA ARG A 72 19.00 1.77 13.80
C ARG A 72 19.00 3.14 14.48
N HIS A 73 19.03 4.24 13.72
CA HIS A 73 18.98 5.60 14.27
C HIS A 73 17.57 6.08 14.59
N GLY A 74 16.57 5.21 14.54
CA GLY A 74 15.22 5.48 15.02
C GLY A 74 14.32 6.19 14.01
N LEU A 75 14.63 6.12 12.70
CA LEU A 75 13.86 6.83 11.67
C LEU A 75 12.39 6.36 11.65
N ARG A 76 12.17 5.06 11.85
CA ARG A 76 10.83 4.46 11.92
C ARG A 76 10.03 5.01 13.10
N GLU A 77 10.62 5.02 14.29
CA GLU A 77 10.00 5.46 15.55
C GLU A 77 9.67 6.97 15.50
N ARG A 78 10.56 7.76 14.89
CA ARG A 78 10.34 9.20 14.66
C ARG A 78 9.18 9.43 13.68
N ALA A 79 9.12 8.67 12.58
CA ALA A 79 8.01 8.75 11.64
C ALA A 79 6.67 8.37 12.30
N GLU A 80 6.62 7.28 13.08
CA GLU A 80 5.41 6.91 13.83
C GLU A 80 4.99 7.97 14.84
N THR A 81 5.95 8.63 15.51
CA THR A 81 5.67 9.72 16.45
C THR A 81 5.09 10.94 15.75
N LEU A 82 5.62 11.31 14.57
CA LEU A 82 5.10 12.41 13.77
C LEU A 82 3.67 12.13 13.28
N ILE A 83 3.39 10.90 12.85
CA ILE A 83 2.03 10.47 12.51
C ILE A 83 1.12 10.64 13.73
N ARG A 84 1.51 10.11 14.90
CA ARG A 84 0.73 10.22 16.14
C ARG A 84 0.46 11.66 16.58
N ARG A 85 1.37 12.60 16.32
CA ARG A 85 1.20 14.04 16.65
C ARG A 85 0.16 14.75 15.79
N ALA A 86 -0.19 14.23 14.61
CA ALA A 86 -1.23 14.79 13.75
C ALA A 86 -2.67 14.57 14.29
N ARG A 87 -2.82 14.24 15.57
CA ARG A 87 -4.06 13.90 16.27
C ARG A 87 -5.16 14.97 16.21
N ALA A 88 -4.86 16.20 15.80
CA ALA A 88 -5.82 17.29 15.62
C ALA A 88 -6.39 17.40 14.18
N ALA A 89 -6.09 16.43 13.32
CA ALA A 89 -6.49 16.45 11.92
C ALA A 89 -7.80 15.66 11.67
N THR A 90 -8.50 15.99 10.57
CA THR A 90 -9.64 15.22 10.07
C THR A 90 -9.19 13.82 9.62
N ALA A 91 -10.12 12.87 9.51
CA ALA A 91 -9.81 11.51 9.07
C ALA A 91 -9.03 11.49 7.75
N GLY A 92 -9.49 12.23 6.74
CA GLY A 92 -8.81 12.36 5.45
C GLY A 92 -7.41 12.95 5.55
N ARG A 93 -7.19 13.95 6.41
CA ARG A 93 -5.86 14.54 6.63
C ARG A 93 -4.89 13.58 7.31
N VAL A 94 -5.36 12.74 8.25
CA VAL A 94 -4.55 11.68 8.86
C VAL A 94 -4.08 10.69 7.77
N LEU A 95 -5.00 10.23 6.93
CA LEU A 95 -4.68 9.30 5.84
C LEU A 95 -3.74 9.90 4.81
N LEU A 96 -3.93 11.18 4.48
CA LEU A 96 -3.07 11.91 3.56
C LEU A 96 -1.65 12.07 4.09
N LEU A 97 -1.50 12.47 5.36
CA LEU A 97 -0.19 12.60 5.99
C LEU A 97 0.53 11.26 6.00
N TYR A 98 -0.18 10.20 6.39
CA TYR A 98 0.36 8.85 6.33
C TYR A 98 0.82 8.47 4.92
N SER A 99 -0.01 8.72 3.90
CA SER A 99 0.33 8.43 2.50
C SER A 99 1.59 9.17 2.04
N VAL A 100 1.74 10.45 2.36
CA VAL A 100 2.94 11.22 1.95
C VAL A 100 4.18 10.75 2.69
N MET A 101 4.06 10.47 3.99
CA MET A 101 5.16 9.94 4.78
C MET A 101 5.60 8.57 4.27
N ARG A 102 4.63 7.71 3.95
CA ARG A 102 4.88 6.39 3.37
C ARG A 102 5.58 6.51 2.02
N GLN A 103 5.07 7.35 1.13
CA GLN A 103 5.61 7.56 -0.21
C GLN A 103 7.06 8.08 -0.17
N ILE A 104 7.32 9.14 0.61
CA ILE A 104 8.68 9.68 0.78
C ILE A 104 9.62 8.62 1.35
N SER A 105 9.19 7.89 2.38
CA SER A 105 10.04 6.89 3.04
C SER A 105 10.41 5.77 2.07
N ILE A 106 9.43 5.26 1.31
CA ILE A 106 9.67 4.19 0.33
C ILE A 106 10.53 4.68 -0.84
N SER A 107 10.34 5.91 -1.31
CA SER A 107 11.21 6.51 -2.34
C SER A 107 12.67 6.65 -1.87
N LEU A 108 12.90 6.75 -0.57
CA LEU A 108 14.24 6.73 0.04
C LEU A 108 14.73 5.31 0.40
N GLY A 109 13.97 4.27 0.07
CA GLY A 109 14.28 2.87 0.37
C GLY A 109 13.93 2.42 1.79
N VAL A 110 13.27 3.25 2.59
CA VAL A 110 12.94 2.96 3.99
C VAL A 110 11.51 2.44 4.10
N ARG A 111 11.36 1.16 4.51
CA ARG A 111 10.04 0.53 4.71
C ARG A 111 9.48 0.82 6.11
N ILE A 112 8.80 1.95 6.26
CA ILE A 112 8.14 2.35 7.52
C ILE A 112 6.77 1.70 7.66
N GLY A 113 6.74 0.56 8.35
CA GLY A 113 5.50 -0.20 8.62
C GLY A 113 4.90 -0.86 7.39
N ASP A 114 3.72 -1.43 7.54
CA ASP A 114 2.93 -2.10 6.51
C ASP A 114 1.44 -2.16 6.95
N HIS A 115 0.61 -2.90 6.22
CA HIS A 115 -0.80 -3.09 6.60
C HIS A 115 -0.99 -3.64 8.02
N ALA A 116 -0.13 -4.57 8.45
CA ALA A 116 -0.25 -5.24 9.74
C ALA A 116 0.30 -4.38 10.90
N SER A 117 1.39 -3.66 10.66
CA SER A 117 2.16 -2.96 11.68
C SER A 117 1.87 -1.46 11.77
N ALA A 118 1.33 -0.85 10.71
CA ALA A 118 0.98 0.58 10.70
C ALA A 118 -0.53 0.78 10.49
N VAL A 119 -1.11 0.21 9.43
CA VAL A 119 -2.50 0.55 9.06
C VAL A 119 -3.49 0.10 10.12
N ARG A 120 -3.45 -1.18 10.48
CA ARG A 120 -4.42 -1.80 11.39
C ARG A 120 -4.34 -1.30 12.84
N PRO A 121 -3.15 -1.21 13.48
CA PRO A 121 -3.06 -0.79 14.88
C PRO A 121 -3.00 0.74 15.07
N ILE A 122 -2.63 1.52 14.06
CA ILE A 122 -2.35 2.96 14.22
C ILE A 122 -3.22 3.81 13.29
N VAL A 123 -3.05 3.69 11.97
CA VAL A 123 -3.62 4.64 11.00
C VAL A 123 -5.16 4.57 10.99
N ALA A 124 -5.73 3.37 10.92
CA ALA A 124 -7.18 3.19 10.90
C ALA A 124 -7.84 3.63 12.23
N PRO A 125 -7.39 3.19 13.42
CA PRO A 125 -7.93 3.67 14.69
C PRO A 125 -7.79 5.19 14.87
N MET A 126 -6.72 5.81 14.35
CA MET A 126 -6.56 7.27 14.40
C MET A 126 -7.55 8.01 13.51
N ALA A 127 -7.79 7.52 12.29
CA ALA A 127 -8.76 8.10 11.38
C ALA A 127 -10.20 7.90 11.89
N GLU A 128 -10.50 6.74 12.49
CA GLU A 128 -11.77 6.47 13.19
C GLU A 128 -11.95 7.44 14.37
N ALA A 129 -10.92 7.63 15.21
CA ALA A 129 -10.98 8.58 16.32
C ALA A 129 -11.19 10.03 15.86
N ALA A 130 -10.59 10.43 14.74
CA ALA A 130 -10.82 11.75 14.14
C ALA A 130 -12.27 11.93 13.66
N ALA A 131 -12.87 10.91 13.05
CA ALA A 131 -14.27 10.93 12.66
C ALA A 131 -15.23 10.92 13.86
N ALA A 132 -14.90 10.18 14.92
CA ALA A 132 -15.69 10.14 16.15
C ALA A 132 -15.72 11.50 16.87
N ARG A 133 -14.60 12.24 16.85
CA ARG A 133 -14.55 13.63 17.36
C ARG A 133 -15.43 14.57 16.55
N LEU A 134 -15.36 14.49 15.22
CA LEU A 134 -16.25 15.28 14.35
C LEU A 134 -17.73 15.03 14.66
N LEU A 135 -18.10 13.78 14.94
CA LEU A 135 -19.45 13.41 15.37
C LEU A 135 -19.83 14.02 16.73
N ALA A 136 -18.89 14.00 17.69
CA ALA A 136 -19.10 14.59 19.02
C ALA A 136 -19.29 16.12 18.93
N ASP A 137 -18.48 16.79 18.11
CA ASP A 137 -18.57 18.23 17.85
C ASP A 137 -19.90 18.60 17.17
N ALA A 138 -20.29 17.85 16.12
CA ALA A 138 -21.55 18.05 15.40
C ALA A 138 -22.80 17.78 16.27
N SER A 139 -22.66 16.94 17.29
CA SER A 139 -23.75 16.63 18.24
C SER A 139 -23.85 17.62 19.40
N GLY A 140 -23.06 18.72 19.39
CA GLY A 140 -23.04 19.71 20.47
C GLY A 140 -22.43 19.18 21.79
N ARG A 141 -21.74 18.03 21.75
CA ARG A 141 -21.12 17.37 22.91
C ARG A 141 -19.64 17.75 23.08
N ALA A 142 -19.19 18.83 22.46
CA ALA A 142 -17.82 19.34 22.53
C ALA A 142 -17.34 19.70 23.95
N GLY A 143 -18.21 19.62 24.97
CA GLY A 143 -17.86 19.70 26.39
C GLY A 143 -18.55 18.62 27.23
N GLY A 144 -17.79 17.61 27.68
CA GLY A 144 -17.97 16.91 28.96
C GLY A 144 -19.30 16.20 29.29
N GLY A 145 -20.25 16.04 28.37
CA GLY A 145 -21.53 15.40 28.66
C GLY A 145 -21.45 13.87 28.84
N ALA A 146 -21.73 13.37 30.05
CA ALA A 146 -21.72 11.97 30.47
C ALA A 146 -22.89 11.12 29.90
N GLY A 147 -23.11 11.16 28.59
CA GLY A 147 -23.98 10.22 27.88
C GLY A 147 -23.18 9.16 27.11
N PRO A 148 -23.76 8.01 26.74
CA PRO A 148 -23.04 6.99 25.97
C PRO A 148 -22.45 7.61 24.70
N ALA A 149 -21.17 7.34 24.47
CA ALA A 149 -20.44 7.79 23.30
C ALA A 149 -21.19 7.30 22.06
N ARG A 150 -21.53 8.24 21.17
CA ARG A 150 -22.23 7.91 19.94
C ARG A 150 -21.27 7.16 19.03
N GLU A 151 -21.59 5.91 18.73
CA GLU A 151 -20.76 5.10 17.84
C GLU A 151 -20.85 5.60 16.39
N LEU A 152 -19.74 5.48 15.67
CA LEU A 152 -19.69 5.78 14.25
C LEU A 152 -20.56 4.78 13.48
N PRO A 153 -21.33 5.24 12.47
CA PRO A 153 -22.04 4.32 11.58
C PRO A 153 -21.08 3.29 10.98
N VAL A 154 -21.48 2.02 10.95
CA VAL A 154 -20.66 0.89 10.44
C VAL A 154 -20.11 1.16 9.04
N LYS A 155 -20.92 1.77 8.16
CA LYS A 155 -20.49 2.19 6.82
C LYS A 155 -19.32 3.18 6.85
N VAL A 156 -19.33 4.15 7.76
CA VAL A 156 -18.26 5.14 7.91
C VAL A 156 -16.97 4.46 8.38
N VAL A 157 -17.07 3.52 9.33
CA VAL A 157 -15.92 2.73 9.80
C VAL A 157 -15.30 1.92 8.65
N HIS A 158 -16.11 1.23 7.86
CA HIS A 158 -15.61 0.48 6.70
C HIS A 158 -14.99 1.40 5.63
N ASP A 159 -15.62 2.54 5.34
CA ASP A 159 -15.08 3.52 4.40
C ASP A 159 -13.70 4.04 4.86
N ILE A 160 -13.55 4.36 6.16
CA ILE A 160 -12.27 4.80 6.74
C ILE A 160 -11.21 3.71 6.61
N ARG A 161 -11.53 2.46 6.98
CA ARG A 161 -10.58 1.33 6.88
C ARG A 161 -10.16 1.05 5.44
N ALA A 162 -11.10 1.10 4.50
CA ALA A 162 -10.80 0.93 3.08
C ALA A 162 -9.87 2.05 2.56
N HIS A 163 -10.11 3.30 2.96
CA HIS A 163 -9.24 4.41 2.58
C HIS A 163 -7.88 4.36 3.30
N ALA A 164 -7.79 3.82 4.50
CA ALA A 164 -6.52 3.61 5.20
C ALA A 164 -5.66 2.55 4.50
N ALA A 165 -6.26 1.44 4.06
CA ALA A 165 -5.58 0.44 3.25
C ALA A 165 -5.15 1.03 1.88
N ALA A 166 -6.00 1.87 1.27
CA ALA A 166 -5.65 2.54 0.03
C ALA A 166 -4.48 3.53 0.21
N ALA A 167 -4.44 4.27 1.32
CA ALA A 167 -3.35 5.21 1.64
C ALA A 167 -1.99 4.50 1.75
N GLU A 168 -1.97 3.31 2.36
CA GLU A 168 -0.78 2.46 2.39
C GLU A 168 -0.39 2.07 0.97
N ASN A 169 -1.29 1.42 0.23
CA ASN A 169 -0.94 0.82 -1.06
C ASN A 169 -0.46 1.86 -2.06
N VAL A 170 -1.14 2.99 -2.15
CA VAL A 170 -0.76 4.10 -3.05
C VAL A 170 0.57 4.68 -2.61
N GLY A 171 0.76 4.94 -1.31
CA GLY A 171 2.04 5.45 -0.80
C GLY A 171 3.19 4.49 -1.03
N ASN A 172 3.00 3.18 -0.83
CA ASN A 172 4.02 2.18 -1.03
C ASN A 172 4.35 2.00 -2.52
N PHE A 173 3.35 1.74 -3.35
CA PHE A 173 3.55 1.43 -4.77
C PHE A 173 4.22 2.59 -5.51
N PHE A 174 3.65 3.79 -5.44
CA PHE A 174 4.19 4.95 -6.15
C PHE A 174 5.41 5.57 -5.46
N GLY A 175 5.68 5.20 -4.21
CA GLY A 175 6.97 5.48 -3.57
C GLY A 175 8.07 4.60 -4.15
N GLU A 176 7.77 3.31 -4.37
CA GLU A 176 8.68 2.30 -4.90
C GLU A 176 9.06 2.60 -6.35
N ASP A 177 8.14 3.13 -7.15
CA ASP A 177 8.41 3.57 -8.54
C ASP A 177 9.53 4.62 -8.68
N VAL A 178 9.84 5.37 -7.62
CA VAL A 178 10.91 6.39 -7.59
C VAL A 178 12.23 5.82 -7.05
N PHE A 179 12.20 4.63 -6.44
CA PHE A 179 13.38 4.03 -5.84
C PHE A 179 14.22 3.27 -6.88
N ILE A 180 15.52 3.55 -6.91
CA ILE A 180 16.43 3.02 -7.94
C ILE A 180 16.70 1.51 -7.85
N ALA A 181 16.59 0.93 -6.64
CA ALA A 181 16.96 -0.47 -6.40
C ALA A 181 15.74 -1.41 -6.40
N VAL A 182 14.77 -1.10 -7.26
CA VAL A 182 13.57 -1.92 -7.46
C VAL A 182 13.78 -2.85 -8.64
N GLY A 183 13.42 -4.13 -8.47
CA GLY A 183 13.63 -5.17 -9.48
C GLY A 183 13.01 -4.84 -10.84
N ALA A 184 11.86 -4.18 -10.87
CA ALA A 184 11.20 -3.76 -12.11
C ALA A 184 12.05 -2.73 -12.90
N VAL A 185 12.63 -1.73 -12.23
CA VAL A 185 13.47 -0.70 -12.87
C VAL A 185 14.75 -1.34 -13.42
N LEU A 186 15.37 -2.25 -12.65
CA LEU A 186 16.56 -2.98 -13.09
C LEU A 186 16.28 -3.89 -14.29
N LEU A 187 15.12 -4.56 -14.30
CA LEU A 187 14.68 -5.38 -15.42
C LEU A 187 14.48 -4.54 -16.69
N MET A 188 13.80 -3.39 -16.59
CA MET A 188 13.61 -2.47 -17.70
C MET A 188 14.96 -1.97 -18.25
N SER A 189 15.87 -1.56 -17.35
CA SER A 189 17.22 -1.14 -17.72
C SER A 189 17.99 -2.25 -18.45
N GLY A 190 17.95 -3.48 -17.94
CA GLY A 190 18.58 -4.64 -18.58
C GLY A 190 18.00 -4.95 -19.96
N PHE A 191 16.68 -4.86 -20.10
CA PHE A 191 16.01 -5.02 -21.39
C PHE A 191 16.46 -3.95 -22.40
N PHE A 192 16.46 -2.67 -22.02
CA PHE A 192 16.89 -1.59 -22.92
C PHE A 192 18.34 -1.77 -23.37
N GLN A 193 19.23 -2.17 -22.47
CA GLN A 193 20.61 -2.46 -22.82
C GLN A 193 20.72 -3.64 -23.80
N SER A 194 19.91 -4.68 -23.63
CA SER A 194 19.92 -5.85 -24.53
C SER A 194 19.56 -5.52 -25.99
N VAL A 195 18.83 -4.42 -26.22
CA VAL A 195 18.46 -3.93 -27.55
C VAL A 195 19.31 -2.74 -28.02
N GLY A 196 20.42 -2.46 -27.31
CA GLY A 196 21.37 -1.39 -27.67
C GLY A 196 20.96 0.02 -27.21
N MET A 197 19.91 0.15 -26.38
CA MET A 197 19.50 1.43 -25.81
C MET A 197 20.10 1.64 -24.42
N GLN A 198 20.99 2.64 -24.29
CA GLN A 198 21.55 3.01 -23.00
C GLN A 198 20.60 3.95 -22.25
N VAL A 199 19.77 3.38 -21.39
CA VAL A 199 18.93 4.15 -20.47
C VAL A 199 19.53 4.09 -19.07
N SER A 200 19.75 5.25 -18.45
CA SER A 200 20.26 5.28 -17.08
C SER A 200 19.18 4.88 -16.09
N VAL A 201 19.53 4.04 -15.11
CA VAL A 201 18.63 3.63 -14.00
C VAL A 201 18.11 4.86 -13.24
N TRP A 202 18.96 5.88 -13.10
CA TRP A 202 18.59 7.16 -12.51
C TRP A 202 17.51 7.87 -13.31
N ALA A 203 17.64 7.96 -14.64
CA ALA A 203 16.60 8.58 -15.47
C ALA A 203 15.27 7.84 -15.33
N LEU A 204 15.27 6.51 -15.35
CA LEU A 204 14.05 5.72 -15.15
C LEU A 204 13.37 6.04 -13.81
N ALA A 205 14.14 6.09 -12.73
CA ALA A 205 13.62 6.42 -11.40
C ALA A 205 13.10 7.88 -11.30
N LEU A 206 13.83 8.85 -11.87
CA LEU A 206 13.39 10.25 -11.91
C LEU A 206 12.10 10.43 -12.70
N TRP A 207 11.92 9.68 -13.79
CA TRP A 207 10.67 9.69 -14.57
C TRP A 207 9.49 9.01 -13.84
N GLY A 208 9.72 8.33 -12.72
CA GLY A 208 8.67 7.91 -11.80
C GLY A 208 8.07 9.06 -10.97
N ILE A 209 8.82 10.15 -10.77
CA ILE A 209 8.40 11.28 -9.91
C ILE A 209 7.09 11.95 -10.41
N PRO A 210 6.92 12.27 -11.71
CA PRO A 210 5.65 12.82 -12.20
C PRO A 210 4.45 11.92 -11.88
N THR A 211 4.58 10.61 -12.06
CA THR A 211 3.54 9.62 -11.74
C THR A 211 3.24 9.61 -10.24
N ALA A 212 4.29 9.62 -9.41
CA ALA A 212 4.18 9.68 -7.97
C ALA A 212 3.44 10.95 -7.48
N ILE A 213 3.71 12.10 -8.11
CA ILE A 213 3.01 13.37 -7.82
C ILE A 213 1.54 13.26 -8.21
N VAL A 214 1.22 12.77 -9.40
CA VAL A 214 -0.18 12.62 -9.84
C VAL A 214 -0.95 11.67 -8.92
N ALA A 215 -0.36 10.53 -8.55
CA ALA A 215 -0.96 9.60 -7.59
C ALA A 215 -1.23 10.26 -6.23
N PHE A 216 -0.28 11.06 -5.74
CA PHE A 216 -0.48 11.82 -4.50
C PHE A 216 -1.61 12.84 -4.61
N LEU A 217 -1.72 13.58 -5.71
CA LEU A 217 -2.81 14.54 -5.94
C LEU A 217 -4.17 13.84 -5.98
N LEU A 218 -4.25 12.65 -6.59
CA LEU A 218 -5.46 11.84 -6.57
C LEU A 218 -5.79 11.37 -5.15
N MET A 219 -4.79 10.97 -4.37
CA MET A 219 -4.99 10.58 -2.97
C MET A 219 -5.46 11.75 -2.11
N TRP A 220 -4.90 12.95 -2.32
CA TRP A 220 -5.35 14.20 -1.71
C TRP A 220 -6.82 14.50 -2.03
N TRP A 221 -7.20 14.36 -3.29
CA TRP A 221 -8.60 14.52 -3.70
C TRP A 221 -9.51 13.48 -3.04
N ARG A 222 -9.11 12.20 -3.01
CA ARG A 222 -9.87 11.13 -2.35
C ARG A 222 -10.03 11.38 -0.85
N ALA A 223 -9.00 11.87 -0.17
CA ALA A 223 -9.06 12.26 1.24
C ALA A 223 -10.07 13.41 1.48
N ARG A 224 -10.08 14.44 0.62
CA ARG A 224 -11.05 15.53 0.67
C ARG A 224 -12.49 15.02 0.47
N VAL A 225 -12.69 14.11 -0.48
CA VAL A 225 -14.00 13.52 -0.76
C VAL A 225 -14.47 12.65 0.41
N LEU A 226 -13.57 11.88 1.03
CA LEU A 226 -13.86 11.09 2.23
C LEU A 226 -14.34 11.98 3.38
N ASP A 227 -13.62 13.06 3.70
CA ASP A 227 -14.02 13.98 4.77
C ASP A 227 -15.43 14.55 4.54
N ARG A 228 -15.76 14.92 3.30
CA ARG A 228 -17.11 15.38 2.92
C ARG A 228 -18.18 14.28 3.10
N ARG A 229 -17.87 13.04 2.71
CA ARG A 229 -18.78 11.90 2.84
C ARG A 229 -19.02 11.55 4.30
N ILE A 230 -17.97 11.59 5.14
CA ILE A 230 -18.09 11.41 6.58
C ILE A 230 -18.99 12.50 7.15
N ALA A 231 -18.70 13.78 6.91
CA ALA A 231 -19.52 14.89 7.42
C ALA A 231 -21.01 14.76 7.01
N ALA A 232 -21.28 14.44 5.73
CA ALA A 232 -22.64 14.24 5.25
C ALA A 232 -23.34 13.02 5.88
N ALA A 233 -22.63 11.92 6.09
CA ALA A 233 -23.19 10.72 6.74
C ALA A 233 -23.51 10.99 8.21
N LEU A 234 -22.64 11.70 8.92
CA LEU A 234 -22.84 12.06 10.32
C LEU A 234 -24.01 13.04 10.50
N ALA A 235 -24.18 14.01 9.60
CA ALA A 235 -25.32 14.95 9.62
C ALA A 235 -26.69 14.26 9.37
N ARG A 236 -26.71 13.17 8.60
CA ARG A 236 -27.93 12.40 8.31
C ARG A 236 -28.30 11.40 9.39
N THR A 237 -27.45 11.19 10.39
CA THR A 237 -27.74 10.21 11.45
C THR A 237 -28.54 10.94 12.56
N PRO A 238 -29.87 10.73 12.70
CA PRO A 238 -30.69 11.50 13.63
C PRO A 238 -30.23 11.29 15.08
N PRO A 239 -30.38 12.27 15.98
CA PRO A 239 -30.00 12.10 17.39
C PRO A 239 -30.71 10.89 17.97
N ALA A 240 -29.98 10.07 18.74
CA ALA A 240 -30.55 8.98 19.51
C ALA A 240 -31.55 9.58 20.52
N GLY A 241 -32.83 9.55 20.17
CA GLY A 241 -33.91 10.24 20.88
C GLY A 241 -35.15 10.56 20.05
N GLY A 242 -35.11 10.46 18.71
CA GLY A 242 -36.31 10.57 17.88
C GLY A 242 -37.11 9.27 17.89
N ALA A 243 -38.24 9.25 18.62
CA ALA A 243 -39.18 8.14 18.63
C ALA A 243 -39.53 7.67 17.21
N VAL A 244 -39.41 6.36 16.99
CA VAL A 244 -40.03 5.69 15.83
C VAL A 244 -41.54 5.87 15.99
N PRO A 245 -42.28 6.46 15.02
CA PRO A 245 -43.73 6.47 15.10
C PRO A 245 -44.19 5.01 14.99
N ALA A 246 -44.90 4.54 16.02
CA ALA A 246 -45.47 3.21 16.07
C ALA A 246 -46.48 3.04 14.92
N ALA A 247 -46.05 2.41 13.83
CA ALA A 247 -46.94 1.89 12.82
C ALA A 247 -47.47 0.55 13.33
N GLY A 248 -48.73 0.50 13.78
CA GLY A 248 -49.34 -0.77 14.16
C GLY A 248 -50.58 -0.68 15.01
N GLU A 249 -51.62 0.03 14.57
CA GLU A 249 -52.96 -0.24 15.08
C GLU A 249 -53.98 -0.12 13.95
N THR A 250 -54.09 -1.17 13.14
CA THR A 250 -55.31 -1.46 12.38
C THR A 250 -55.54 -2.97 12.33
N ALA A 251 -56.74 -3.33 12.77
CA ALA A 251 -57.47 -4.56 12.51
C ALA A 251 -57.04 -5.85 13.24
N LYS A 252 -57.67 -6.11 14.40
CA LYS A 252 -58.21 -7.45 14.69
C LYS A 252 -59.32 -7.41 15.74
N GLY A 253 -60.46 -8.05 15.42
CA GLY A 253 -61.39 -8.57 16.42
C GLY A 253 -62.83 -8.05 16.33
N LYS A 254 -63.58 -8.52 15.34
CA LYS A 254 -65.06 -8.58 15.42
C LYS A 254 -65.39 -9.82 16.29
N PRO A 255 -66.18 -9.72 17.37
CA PRO A 255 -66.59 -10.89 18.13
C PRO A 255 -67.87 -11.46 17.52
N GLU A 256 -67.81 -12.71 17.03
CA GLU A 256 -68.98 -13.58 16.93
C GLU A 256 -68.98 -14.50 18.15
N GLU A 257 -69.95 -14.32 19.04
CA GLU A 257 -70.41 -15.38 19.93
C GLU A 257 -71.91 -15.17 20.19
N GLY A 258 -72.68 -16.22 19.94
CA GLY A 258 -74.14 -16.18 19.87
C GLY A 258 -74.84 -16.09 21.23
N ARG A 259 -76.11 -15.72 21.17
CA ARG A 259 -77.12 -16.02 22.18
C ARG A 259 -78.45 -16.30 21.49
N THR A 260 -78.97 -17.49 21.79
CA THR A 260 -80.40 -17.91 21.82
C THR A 260 -81.23 -17.74 20.57
#